data_AF-A0A0D8IBL0-F1
#
_entry.id   AF-A0A0D8IBL0-F1
#
_cell.length_a   1.000
_cell.length_b   1.000
_cell.length_c   1.000
_cell.angle_alpha   90.00
_cell.angle_beta   90.00
_cell.angle_gamma   90.00
#
_symmetry.space_group_name_H-M   'P 1'
#
loop_
_entity.id
_entity.type
_entity.pdbx_description
1 polymer ?
#
loop_
_entity_poly.entity_id
_entity_poly.type
_entity_poly.pdbx_seq_one_letter_code
_entity_poly.pdbx_strand_id
1 'polypeptide(L)'
;MINKNTIIDTIIDKDILKGYFINTESFIEFNNPQNYDKCLDYEEKKRYTDDNLRQIILEIMEIEKLPLMEIKRRNNFLSRIKNETGASIRQLERVLGIGRNIIQKA
;
A
#
# COMPACT_ATOMS: atom_id res chain seq x y z
N MET A 1 -18.13 -0.62 -22.42
CA MET A 1 -18.57 0.77 -22.17
C MET A 1 -19.67 0.73 -21.13
N ILE A 2 -19.36 1.02 -19.86
CA ILE A 2 -20.37 1.06 -18.80
C ILE A 2 -20.96 2.47 -18.77
N ASN A 3 -22.28 2.55 -18.87
CA ASN A 3 -23.09 3.77 -18.87
C ASN A 3 -22.91 4.49 -17.53
N LYS A 4 -22.42 5.74 -17.56
CA LYS A 4 -22.11 6.55 -16.36
C LYS A 4 -23.33 7.24 -15.72
N ASN A 5 -24.55 6.82 -16.04
CA ASN A 5 -25.78 7.48 -15.59
C ASN A 5 -26.63 6.63 -14.62
N THR A 6 -26.01 5.84 -13.76
CA THR A 6 -26.74 5.15 -12.69
C THR A 6 -25.82 5.08 -11.48
N ILE A 7 -26.33 5.46 -10.30
CA ILE A 7 -25.56 5.87 -9.10
C ILE A 7 -25.06 7.31 -9.35
N ILE A 8 -25.74 8.38 -8.92
CA ILE A 8 -25.82 8.81 -7.52
C ILE A 8 -27.08 9.67 -7.28
N ASP A 9 -28.25 9.07 -7.04
CA ASP A 9 -29.30 9.79 -6.28
C ASP A 9 -28.94 9.68 -4.79
N THR A 10 -27.90 10.39 -4.37
CA THR A 10 -27.73 10.64 -2.94
C THR A 10 -28.93 11.48 -2.54
N ILE A 11 -29.77 10.93 -1.66
CA ILE A 11 -30.79 11.70 -0.94
C ILE A 11 -30.02 12.67 -0.04
N ILE A 12 -29.58 13.78 -0.63
CA ILE A 12 -29.07 14.90 0.13
C ILE A 12 -30.27 15.80 0.37
N ASP A 13 -30.66 15.91 1.63
CA ASP A 13 -31.70 16.84 2.04
C ASP A 13 -31.27 18.26 1.61
N LYS A 14 -32.04 18.83 0.68
CA LYS A 14 -31.77 20.15 0.11
C LYS A 14 -31.88 21.24 1.17
N ASP A 15 -32.66 21.02 2.23
CA ASP A 15 -32.83 21.99 3.31
C ASP A 15 -31.60 22.01 4.23
N ILE A 16 -30.98 20.84 4.46
CA ILE A 16 -29.69 20.77 5.15
C ILE A 16 -28.62 21.50 4.34
N LEU A 17 -28.49 21.22 3.04
CA LEU A 17 -27.49 21.89 2.19
C LEU A 17 -27.66 23.41 2.18
N LYS A 18 -28.90 23.91 2.04
CA LYS A 18 -29.19 25.35 2.06
C LYS A 18 -28.94 25.99 3.43
N GLY A 19 -28.98 25.20 4.51
CA GLY A 19 -28.62 25.67 5.85
C GLY A 19 -27.12 25.90 6.04
N TYR A 20 -26.28 25.16 5.32
CA TYR A 20 -24.81 25.27 5.42
C TYR A 20 -24.16 26.07 4.29
N PHE A 21 -24.78 26.09 3.10
CA PHE A 21 -24.20 26.67 1.90
C PHE A 21 -25.19 27.59 1.20
N ILE A 22 -24.71 28.78 0.85
CA ILE A 22 -25.52 29.84 0.21
C ILE A 22 -25.89 29.43 -1.23
N ASN A 23 -24.97 28.75 -1.91
CA ASN A 23 -25.15 28.29 -3.27
C ASN A 23 -24.27 27.05 -3.56
N THR A 24 -24.52 26.41 -4.69
CA THR A 24 -23.77 25.23 -5.13
C THR A 24 -22.27 25.48 -5.27
N GLU A 25 -21.87 26.70 -5.64
CA GLU A 25 -20.46 27.06 -5.83
C GLU A 25 -19.72 27.05 -4.48
N SER A 26 -20.30 27.65 -3.44
CA SER A 26 -19.75 27.63 -2.08
C SER A 26 -19.63 26.21 -1.49
N PHE A 27 -20.56 25.31 -1.85
CA PHE A 27 -20.46 23.90 -1.49
C PHE A 27 -19.30 23.21 -2.20
N ILE A 28 -19.14 23.42 -3.51
CA ILE A 28 -18.07 22.80 -4.31
C ILE A 28 -16.71 23.29 -3.82
N GLU A 29 -16.55 24.58 -3.56
CA GLU A 29 -15.31 25.18 -3.08
C GLU A 29 -14.90 24.61 -1.71
N PHE A 30 -15.84 24.51 -0.76
CA PHE A 30 -15.58 23.95 0.57
C PHE A 30 -15.16 22.47 0.54
N ASN A 31 -15.73 21.67 -0.36
CA ASN A 31 -15.48 20.23 -0.41
C ASN A 31 -14.30 19.83 -1.31
N ASN A 32 -13.82 20.72 -2.17
CA ASN A 32 -12.70 20.42 -3.08
C ASN A 32 -11.47 21.33 -2.86
N PRO A 33 -11.06 21.64 -1.62
CA PRO A 33 -9.79 22.33 -1.43
C PRO A 33 -8.65 21.41 -1.88
N GLN A 34 -7.60 22.01 -2.45
CA GLN A 34 -6.35 21.28 -2.68
C GLN A 34 -5.78 20.87 -1.34
N ASN A 35 -5.86 19.57 -1.03
CA ASN A 35 -5.42 19.03 0.25
C ASN A 35 -3.93 18.68 0.17
N TYR A 36 -3.11 19.49 0.83
CA TYR A 36 -1.68 19.24 1.03
C TYR A 36 -1.36 18.75 2.45
N ASP A 37 -2.39 18.51 3.26
CA ASP A 37 -2.21 18.07 4.63
C ASP A 37 -1.67 16.64 4.63
N LYS A 38 -0.57 16.44 5.36
CA LYS A 38 -0.13 15.11 5.77
C LYS A 38 -1.04 14.64 6.91
N CYS A 39 -2.25 14.22 6.56
CA CYS A 39 -3.15 13.59 7.53
C CYS A 39 -2.68 12.15 7.82
N LEU A 40 -2.38 11.88 9.10
CA LEU A 40 -1.80 10.65 9.65
C LEU A 40 -0.36 10.37 9.19
N ASP A 41 0.40 9.62 9.99
CA ASP A 41 1.70 9.01 9.64
C ASP A 41 1.55 7.91 8.57
N TYR A 42 0.67 8.13 7.58
CA TYR A 42 0.48 7.24 6.47
C TYR A 42 1.61 7.46 5.47
N GLU A 43 2.69 6.70 5.65
CA GLU A 43 3.68 6.54 4.60
C GLU A 43 3.07 5.71 3.46
N GLU A 44 3.07 6.26 2.26
CA GLU A 44 2.64 5.55 1.06
C GLU A 44 3.59 4.38 0.80
N LYS A 45 3.22 3.19 1.31
CA LYS A 45 4.01 1.98 1.11
C LYS A 45 3.76 1.42 -0.28
N LYS A 46 4.85 1.19 -1.02
CA LYS A 46 4.80 0.52 -2.32
C LYS A 46 4.17 -0.86 -2.16
N ARG A 47 3.02 -1.08 -2.80
CA ARG A 47 2.27 -2.33 -2.73
C ARG A 47 2.69 -3.23 -3.89
N TYR A 48 3.14 -4.45 -3.56
CA TYR A 48 3.43 -5.49 -4.53
C TYR A 48 2.39 -6.59 -4.44
N THR A 49 2.08 -7.21 -5.58
CA THR A 49 1.56 -8.58 -5.55
C THR A 49 2.69 -9.53 -5.16
N ASP A 50 2.35 -10.73 -4.66
CA ASP A 50 3.36 -11.72 -4.30
C ASP A 50 4.22 -12.10 -5.52
N ASP A 51 3.62 -12.19 -6.72
CA ASP A 51 4.34 -12.46 -7.97
C ASP A 51 5.30 -11.33 -8.35
N ASN A 52 4.87 -10.08 -8.28
CA ASN A 52 5.74 -8.93 -8.60
C ASN A 52 6.91 -8.85 -7.61
N LEU A 53 6.63 -9.07 -6.33
CA LEU A 53 7.68 -9.10 -5.31
C LEU A 53 8.66 -10.24 -5.55
N ARG A 54 8.17 -11.42 -5.97
CA ARG A 54 9.02 -12.56 -6.32
C ARG A 54 9.96 -12.22 -7.47
N GLN A 55 9.47 -11.59 -8.53
CA GLN A 55 10.31 -11.20 -9.68
C GLN A 55 11.40 -10.22 -9.27
N ILE A 56 11.06 -9.18 -8.49
CA ILE A 56 12.04 -8.21 -7.99
C ILE A 56 13.13 -8.90 -7.14
N ILE A 57 12.74 -9.84 -6.27
CA ILE A 57 13.70 -10.55 -5.44
C ILE A 57 14.61 -11.46 -6.28
N LEU A 58 14.08 -12.07 -7.34
CA LEU A 58 14.86 -12.91 -8.25
C LEU A 58 15.94 -12.12 -9.01
N GLU A 59 15.75 -10.82 -9.24
CA GLU A 59 16.81 -9.94 -9.77
C GLU A 59 17.95 -9.70 -8.77
N ILE A 60 17.67 -9.82 -7.47
CA ILE A 60 18.65 -9.63 -6.39
C ILE A 60 19.38 -10.94 -6.10
N MET A 61 18.67 -12.07 -6.08
CA MET A 61 19.21 -13.36 -5.71
C MET A 61 18.30 -14.55 -6.08
N GLU A 62 18.90 -15.74 -6.16
CA GLU A 62 18.17 -17.00 -6.22
C GLU A 62 17.56 -17.34 -4.84
N ILE A 63 16.24 -17.33 -4.75
CA ILE A 63 15.47 -17.57 -3.51
C ILE A 63 15.76 -18.97 -2.97
N GLU A 64 15.94 -19.94 -3.85
CA GLU A 64 16.19 -21.35 -3.55
C GLU A 64 17.50 -21.56 -2.78
N LYS A 65 18.45 -20.62 -2.88
CA LYS A 65 19.73 -20.67 -2.15
C LYS A 65 19.62 -20.15 -0.71
N LEU A 66 18.56 -19.43 -0.34
CA LEU A 66 18.42 -18.85 1.01
C LEU A 66 18.59 -19.86 2.16
N PRO A 67 18.04 -21.08 2.10
CA PRO A 67 18.22 -22.07 3.17
C PRO A 67 19.65 -22.58 3.29
N LEU A 68 20.44 -22.52 2.20
CA LEU A 68 21.82 -23.00 2.14
C LEU A 68 22.84 -21.93 2.55
N MET A 69 22.40 -20.67 2.72
CA MET A 69 23.27 -19.58 3.11
C MET A 69 23.62 -19.64 4.60
N GLU A 70 24.87 -19.24 4.91
CA GLU A 70 25.28 -18.95 6.27
C GLU A 70 24.35 -17.89 6.89
N ILE A 71 24.04 -18.04 8.18
CA ILE A 71 23.06 -17.20 8.90
C ILE A 71 23.33 -15.71 8.71
N LYS A 72 24.60 -15.28 8.85
CA LYS A 72 24.98 -13.87 8.71
C LYS A 72 24.69 -13.34 7.30
N ARG A 73 25.03 -14.12 6.28
CA ARG A 73 24.80 -13.77 4.87
C ARG A 73 23.31 -13.73 4.54
N ARG A 74 22.55 -14.73 5.00
CA ARG A 74 21.10 -14.78 4.83
C ARG A 74 20.42 -13.57 5.46
N ASN A 75 20.81 -13.21 6.69
CA ASN A 75 20.20 -12.09 7.40
C ASN A 75 20.49 -10.76 6.69
N ASN A 76 21.70 -10.57 6.17
CA ASN A 76 22.02 -9.39 5.35
C ASN A 76 21.12 -9.29 4.11
N PHE A 77 20.86 -10.40 3.41
CA PHE A 77 19.94 -10.42 2.27
C PHE A 77 18.50 -10.09 2.68
N LEU A 78 18.00 -10.71 3.75
CA LEU A 78 16.64 -10.47 4.23
C LEU A 78 16.45 -9.00 4.66
N SER A 79 17.44 -8.42 5.35
CA SER A 79 17.45 -7.01 5.74
C SER A 79 17.44 -6.08 4.51
N ARG A 80 18.30 -6.39 3.51
CA ARG A 80 18.34 -5.66 2.24
C ARG A 80 17.00 -5.69 1.50
N ILE A 81 16.39 -6.87 1.34
CA ILE A 81 15.09 -7.02 0.67
C ILE A 81 14.01 -6.23 1.40
N LYS A 82 13.95 -6.29 2.73
CA LYS A 82 12.99 -5.49 3.52
C LYS A 82 13.14 -4.00 3.27
N ASN A 83 14.37 -3.50 3.27
CA ASN A 83 14.65 -2.07 3.12
C ASN A 83 14.38 -1.58 1.68
N GLU A 84 14.75 -2.36 0.67
CA GLU A 84 14.57 -1.99 -0.74
C GLU A 84 13.12 -2.10 -1.19
N THR A 85 12.38 -3.09 -0.67
CA THR A 85 10.99 -3.32 -1.09
C THR A 85 9.98 -2.64 -0.18
N GLY A 86 10.23 -2.55 1.13
CA GLY A 86 9.21 -2.17 2.11
C GLY A 86 8.13 -3.23 2.32
N ALA A 87 8.35 -4.46 1.81
CA ALA A 87 7.38 -5.55 1.92
C ALA A 87 7.19 -6.01 3.37
N SER A 88 5.94 -6.37 3.71
CA SER A 88 5.63 -6.87 5.05
C SER A 88 6.29 -8.23 5.32
N ILE A 89 6.57 -8.55 6.58
CA ILE A 89 7.11 -9.85 6.99
C ILE A 89 6.24 -11.02 6.48
N ARG A 90 4.91 -10.86 6.51
CA ARG A 90 3.98 -11.88 6.01
C ARG A 90 4.09 -12.09 4.51
N GLN A 91 4.30 -11.01 3.76
CA GLN A 91 4.47 -11.10 2.32
C GLN A 91 5.78 -11.80 1.96
N LEU A 92 6.85 -11.43 2.66
CA LEU A 92 8.15 -12.08 2.51
C LEU A 92 8.11 -13.56 2.90
N GLU A 93 7.38 -13.93 3.94
CA GLU A 93 7.16 -15.34 4.33
C GLU A 93 6.55 -16.16 3.18
N ARG A 94 5.49 -15.64 2.54
CA ARG A 94 4.84 -16.32 1.40
C ARG A 94 5.74 -16.40 0.17
N VAL A 95 6.44 -15.30 -0.15
CA VAL A 95 7.26 -15.21 -1.37
C VAL A 95 8.57 -16.01 -1.26
N LEU A 96 9.23 -15.96 -0.10
CA LEU A 96 10.51 -16.61 0.12
C LEU A 96 10.38 -18.07 0.59
N GLY A 97 9.22 -18.47 1.11
CA GLY A 97 9.03 -19.79 1.73
C GLY A 97 9.84 -19.97 3.02
N ILE A 98 10.20 -18.87 3.69
CA ILE A 98 10.98 -18.85 4.92
C ILE A 98 10.06 -18.52 6.09
N GLY A 99 10.17 -19.28 7.18
CA GLY A 99 9.36 -19.05 8.36
C GLY A 99 9.51 -17.64 8.92
N ARG A 100 8.38 -17.02 9.30
CA ARG A 100 8.29 -15.66 9.86
C ARG A 100 9.35 -15.29 10.87
N ASN A 101 9.67 -16.20 11.80
CA ASN A 101 10.62 -15.96 12.88
C ASN A 101 12.04 -15.70 12.37
N ILE A 102 12.44 -16.35 11.27
CA ILE A 102 13.76 -16.14 10.65
C ILE A 102 13.80 -14.77 9.99
N ILE A 103 12.72 -14.42 9.27
CA ILE A 103 12.60 -13.11 8.61
C ILE A 103 12.58 -12.01 9.67
N GLN A 104 11.85 -12.16 10.77
CA GLN A 104 11.73 -11.14 11.81
C GLN A 104 13.04 -10.85 12.55
N LYS A 105 13.89 -11.87 12.75
CA LYS A 105 15.18 -11.75 13.46
C LYS A 105 16.33 -11.24 12.58
N ALA A 106 16.15 -11.25 11.26
CA ALA A 106 17.11 -10.74 10.28
C ALA A 106 16.95 -9.23 10.08
#